data_AF-A0A1F6U5W9-F1
#
_entry.id   AF-A0A1F6U5W9-F1
#
_cell.length_a   1.000
_cell.length_b   1.000
_cell.length_c   1.000
_cell.angle_alpha   90.00
_cell.angle_beta   90.00
_cell.angle_gamma   90.00
#
_symmetry.space_group_name_H-M   'P 1'
#
loop_
_entity.id
_entity.type
_entity.pdbx_description
1 polymer ?
#
loop_
_entity_poly.entity_id
_entity_poly.type
_entity_poly.pdbx_seq_one_letter_code
_entity_poly.pdbx_strand_id
1 'polypeptide(L)' 'MKSVNTDQSVVKRLNVMIALMLDQMGENQGTSMAAKIVKLAAFGLAPSDIAEIVGKPLNFVTATLSQRNATKKGKKS' A
#
# COMPACT_ATOMS: atom_id res chain seq x y z
N MET A 1 21.71 -25.80 -1.50
CA MET A 1 20.47 -25.00 -1.66
C MET A 1 20.39 -23.95 -0.55
N LYS A 2 20.68 -22.67 -0.82
CA LYS A 2 20.61 -21.55 0.16
C LYS A 2 19.97 -20.28 -0.42
N SER A 3 19.20 -20.38 -1.52
CA SER A 3 18.71 -19.19 -2.24
C SER A 3 17.34 -18.69 -1.80
N VAL A 4 16.47 -19.54 -1.25
CA VAL A 4 15.04 -19.22 -1.08
C VAL A 4 14.78 -18.23 0.08
N ASN A 5 15.66 -18.19 1.08
CA ASN A 5 15.49 -17.33 2.26
C ASN A 5 15.98 -15.88 2.06
N THR A 6 16.87 -15.66 1.10
CA THR A 6 17.43 -14.33 0.83
C THR A 6 16.35 -13.40 0.29
N ASP A 7 15.52 -13.89 -0.63
CA ASP A 7 14.49 -13.10 -1.30
C ASP A 7 13.43 -12.60 -0.32
N GLN A 8 12.96 -13.47 0.59
CA GLN A 8 12.01 -13.04 1.63
C GLN A 8 12.60 -12.01 2.58
N SER A 9 13.90 -12.09 2.87
CA SER A 9 14.56 -11.11 3.74
C SER A 9 14.67 -9.73 3.07
N VAL A 10 14.90 -9.70 1.75
CA VAL A 10 14.97 -8.48 0.95
C VAL A 10 13.58 -7.85 0.84
N VAL A 11 12.56 -8.64 0.54
CA VAL A 11 11.17 -8.16 0.48
C VAL A 11 10.72 -7.55 1.82
N LYS A 12 11.04 -8.20 2.95
CA LYS A 12 10.74 -7.64 4.28
C LYS A 12 11.44 -6.31 4.54
N ARG A 13 12.72 -6.19 4.17
CA ARG A 13 13.48 -4.93 4.32
C ARG A 13 12.90 -3.82 3.45
N LEU A 14 12.48 -4.14 2.22
CA LEU A 14 11.81 -3.20 1.32
C LEU A 14 10.46 -2.74 1.88
N ASN A 15 9.64 -3.67 2.40
CA ASN A 15 8.36 -3.34 3.03
C ASN A 15 8.54 -2.39 4.23
N VAL A 16 9.56 -2.61 5.05
CA VAL A 16 9.91 -1.72 6.18
C VAL A 16 10.37 -0.34 5.67
N MET A 17 11.23 -0.27 4.65
CA MET A 17 11.64 1.02 4.06
C MET A 17 10.44 1.79 3.51
N ILE A 18 9.53 1.12 2.80
CA ILE A 18 8.30 1.73 2.27
C ILE A 18 7.43 2.26 3.41
N ALA A 19 7.22 1.48 4.47
CA ALA A 19 6.45 1.90 5.64
C ALA A 19 7.07 3.14 6.32
N LEU A 20 8.39 3.14 6.53
CA LEU A 20 9.12 4.26 7.12
C LEU A 20 9.06 5.53 6.25
N MET A 21 9.17 5.40 4.93
CA MET A 21 9.04 6.54 4.01
C MET A 21 7.61 7.11 4.00
N LEU A 22 6.59 6.25 4.10
CA LEU A 22 5.19 6.68 4.23
C LEU A 22 4.88 7.37 5.56
N ASP A 23 5.69 7.11 6.59
CA ASP A 23 5.56 7.72 7.92
C ASP A 23 6.33 9.04 8.01
N GLN A 24 7.52 9.11 7.42
CA GLN A 24 8.32 10.34 7.32
C GLN A 24 7.68 11.40 6.41
N MET A 25 6.95 11.00 5.37
CA MET A 25 6.08 11.94 4.63
C MET A 25 4.95 12.53 5.50
N GLY A 26 4.73 11.99 6.70
CA GLY A 26 3.70 12.36 7.66
C GLY A 26 4.06 13.47 8.65
N GLU A 27 5.30 13.97 8.69
CA GLU A 27 5.61 15.17 9.50
C GLU A 27 4.95 16.46 8.94
N ASN A 28 4.33 16.39 7.75
CA ASN A 28 3.45 17.43 7.23
C ASN A 28 2.09 16.85 6.79
N GLN A 29 1.10 16.97 7.67
CA GLN A 29 -0.35 17.15 7.39
C GLN A 29 -0.96 16.44 6.16
N GLY A 30 -1.81 15.42 6.42
CA GLY A 30 -3.04 15.25 5.62
C GLY A 30 -3.10 14.14 4.57
N THR A 31 -2.09 13.28 4.41
CA THR A 31 -2.23 12.13 3.51
C THR A 31 -3.08 11.04 4.15
N SER A 32 -4.35 10.94 3.75
CA SER A 32 -5.28 9.93 4.26
C SER A 32 -4.76 8.51 4.04
N MET A 33 -5.15 7.57 4.90
CA MET A 33 -4.82 6.15 4.75
C MET A 33 -5.21 5.62 3.35
N ALA A 34 -6.33 6.09 2.81
CA ALA A 34 -6.75 5.76 1.46
C ALA A 34 -5.78 6.27 0.37
N ALA A 35 -5.19 7.46 0.56
CA ALA A 35 -4.17 7.98 -0.34
C ALA A 35 -2.88 7.15 -0.26
N LYS A 36 -2.48 6.70 0.93
CA LYS A 36 -1.32 5.79 1.12
C LYS A 36 -1.55 4.46 0.38
N ILE A 37 -2.71 3.82 0.59
CA ILE A 37 -3.10 2.58 -0.09
C ILE A 37 -3.04 2.71 -1.62
N VAL A 38 -3.56 3.82 -2.16
CA VAL A 38 -3.58 4.01 -3.62
C VAL A 38 -2.19 4.30 -4.17
N LYS A 39 -1.35 5.03 -3.44
CA LYS A 39 0.03 5.28 -3.86
C LYS A 39 0.82 3.98 -3.93
N LEU A 40 0.64 3.08 -2.96
CA LEU A 40 1.26 1.75 -2.97
C LEU A 40 0.75 0.89 -4.13
N ALA A 41 -0.56 0.88 -4.40
CA ALA A 41 -1.11 0.18 -5.56
C ALA A 41 -0.58 0.74 -6.89
N ALA A 42 -0.35 2.06 -6.97
CA ALA A 42 0.23 2.71 -8.16
C ALA A 42 1.70 2.30 -8.41
N PHE A 43 2.41 1.83 -7.37
CA PHE A 43 3.74 1.22 -7.51
C PHE A 43 3.71 -0.26 -7.91
N GLY A 44 2.51 -0.83 -8.14
CA GLY A 44 2.35 -2.22 -8.61
C GLY A 44 2.32 -3.26 -7.50
N LEU A 45 2.22 -2.86 -6.23
CA LEU A 45 2.10 -3.81 -5.12
C LEU A 45 0.73 -4.51 -5.14
N ALA A 46 0.72 -5.79 -4.77
CA ALA A 46 -0.51 -6.54 -4.64
C ALA A 46 -1.29 -6.10 -3.38
N PRO A 47 -2.64 -6.21 -3.36
CA PRO A 47 -3.45 -5.82 -2.22
C PRO A 47 -3.08 -6.54 -0.90
N SER A 48 -2.58 -7.78 -0.97
CA SER A 48 -2.07 -8.54 0.18
C SER A 48 -0.83 -7.88 0.80
N ASP A 49 0.13 -7.47 -0.03
CA ASP A 49 1.38 -6.87 0.43
C ASP A 49 1.11 -5.47 1.01
N ILE A 50 0.18 -4.73 0.40
CA ILE A 50 -0.27 -3.44 0.90
C ILE A 50 -0.90 -3.60 2.28
N ALA A 51 -1.74 -4.63 2.48
CA ALA A 51 -2.38 -4.92 3.76
C ALA A 51 -1.35 -5.18 4.87
N GLU A 52 -0.28 -5.94 4.58
CA GLU A 52 0.84 -6.14 5.49
C GLU A 52 1.59 -4.84 5.79
N ILE A 53 1.93 -4.05 4.75
CA ILE A 53 2.71 -2.81 4.90
C ILE A 53 1.95 -1.76 5.73
N VAL A 54 0.64 -1.61 5.52
CA VAL A 54 -0.16 -0.58 6.21
C VAL A 54 -0.81 -1.08 7.50
N GLY A 55 -0.64 -2.35 7.85
CA GLY A 55 -1.24 -2.95 9.05
C GLY A 55 -2.76 -2.92 9.04
N LYS A 56 -3.40 -3.12 7.88
CA LYS A 56 -4.86 -3.13 7.73
C LYS A 56 -5.35 -4.45 7.14
N PRO A 57 -6.58 -4.89 7.47
CA PRO A 57 -7.18 -6.06 6.86
C PRO A 57 -7.26 -5.97 5.32
N LEU A 58 -7.09 -7.10 4.62
CA LEU A 58 -7.14 -7.16 3.15
C LEU A 58 -8.47 -6.61 2.59
N ASN A 59 -9.60 -6.91 3.24
CA ASN A 59 -10.92 -6.41 2.84
C ASN A 59 -11.01 -4.87 2.90
N PHE A 60 -10.31 -4.23 3.84
CA PHE A 60 -10.24 -2.77 3.93
C PHE A 60 -9.47 -2.19 2.74
N VAL A 61 -8.34 -2.80 2.39
CA VAL A 61 -7.51 -2.37 1.25
C VAL A 61 -8.27 -2.52 -0.07
N THR A 62 -8.89 -3.67 -0.30
CA THR A 62 -9.66 -3.91 -1.54
C THR A 62 -10.88 -3.00 -1.64
N ALA A 63 -11.61 -2.77 -0.55
CA ALA A 63 -12.73 -1.82 -0.53
C ALA A 63 -12.28 -0.39 -0.86
N THR A 64 -11.14 0.04 -0.29
CA THR A 64 -10.54 1.35 -0.54
C THR A 64 -10.19 1.55 -2.02
N LEU A 65 -9.57 0.54 -2.65
CA LEU A 65 -9.23 0.58 -4.07
C LEU A 65 -10.48 0.59 -4.96
N SER A 66 -11.49 -0.20 -4.62
CA SER A 66 -12.76 -0.28 -5.34
C SER A 66 -13.55 1.04 -5.28
N GLN A 67 -13.64 1.68 -4.11
CA GLN A 67 -14.35 2.96 -3.95
C GLN A 67 -13.72 4.10 -4.78
N ARG A 68 -12.39 4.10 -4.94
CA ARG A 68 -11.71 5.08 -5.79
C ARG A 68 -12.00 4.88 -7.28
N ASN A 69 -12.17 3.63 -7.72
CA ASN A 69 -12.56 3.33 -9.09
C ASN A 69 -14.02 3.73 -9.36
N ALA A 70 -14.91 3.54 -8.39
CA ALA A 70 -16.31 3.95 -8.48
C ALA A 70 -16.47 5.48 -8.55
N THR A 71 -15.71 6.23 -7.74
CA THR A 71 -15.74 7.71 -7.74
C THR A 71 -15.16 8.32 -9.03
N LYS A 72 -14.19 7.68 -9.70
CA LYS A 72 -13.75 8.09 -11.04
C LYS A 72 -14.83 7.92 -12.11
N LYS A 73 -15.73 6.95 -11.96
CA LYS A 73 -16.80 6.66 -12.93
C LYS A 73 -17.97 7.65 -12.79
N GLY A 74 -18.28 8.12 -11.58
CA GLY A 74 -19.36 9.09 -11.33
C GLY A 74 -19.05 10.54 -11.73
N LYS A 75 -17.77 10.92 -11.88
CA LYS A 75 -17.37 12.30 -12.23
C LYS A 75 -17.38 12.61 -13.75
N LYS A 76 -17.84 11.67 -14.56
CA LYS A 76 -17.97 11.80 -16.03
C LYS A 76 -19.43 11.82 -16.52
N SER A 77 -20.40 11.94 -15.62
CA SER A 77 -21.83 12.00 -15.96
C SER A 77 -22.41 13.36 -15.65
#